data_AF-A0A3D8J0Y1-F1
#
_entry.id   AF-A0A3D8J0Y1-F1
#
_cell.length_a   1.000
_cell.length_b   1.000
_cell.length_c   1.000
_cell.angle_alpha   90.00
_cell.angle_beta   90.00
_cell.angle_gamma   90.00
#
_symmetry.space_group_name_H-M   'P 1'
#
loop_
_entity.id
_entity.type
_entity.pdbx_description
1 polymer ?
#
loop_
_entity_poly.entity_id
_entity_poly.type
_entity_poly.pdbx_seq_one_letter_code
_entity_poly.pdbx_strand_id
1 'polypeptide(L)'
;MQSQSFQKIFLQTLREEANALYKYNGNLDDLDSIVQVILQTAGKIAFIGVGKSGLVAQKIAATFSSTGTPSFFIHPTEAMHGDLGMLDTKDCVLAISYSGE
;
A
#
# COMPACT_ATOMS: atom_id res chain seq x y z
N MET A 1 6.03 -12.88 36.05
CA MET A 1 5.46 -12.86 34.69
C MET A 1 4.78 -14.21 34.46
N GLN A 2 3.46 -14.25 34.27
CA GLN A 2 2.79 -15.50 33.93
C GLN A 2 3.36 -16.02 32.60
N SER A 3 3.79 -17.29 32.55
CA SER A 3 4.22 -17.94 31.32
C SER A 3 3.02 -18.08 30.39
N GLN A 4 2.81 -17.11 29.51
CA GLN A 4 1.83 -17.26 28.45
C GLN A 4 2.38 -18.25 27.42
N SER A 5 1.57 -19.23 27.03
CA SER A 5 1.92 -20.15 25.95
C SER A 5 2.11 -19.36 24.65
N PHE A 6 3.28 -19.50 24.00
CA PHE A 6 3.56 -18.86 22.71
C PHE A 6 2.53 -19.25 21.63
N GLN A 7 1.97 -20.46 21.70
CA GLN A 7 0.89 -20.89 20.80
C GLN A 7 -0.37 -20.02 20.97
N LYS A 8 -0.70 -19.64 22.22
CA LYS A 8 -1.86 -18.79 22.51
C LYS A 8 -1.65 -17.37 21.97
N ILE A 9 -0.45 -16.80 22.14
CA ILE A 9 -0.08 -15.48 21.60
C ILE A 9 -0.20 -15.48 20.07
N PHE A 10 0.39 -16.47 19.41
CA PHE A 10 0.35 -16.59 17.95
C PHE A 10 -1.08 -16.68 17.40
N LEU A 11 -1.91 -17.56 17.98
CA LEU A 11 -3.31 -17.71 17.56
C LEU A 11 -4.14 -16.46 17.84
N GLN A 12 -3.82 -15.73 18.92
CA GLN A 12 -4.46 -14.45 19.22
C GLN A 12 -4.14 -13.40 18.16
N THR A 13 -2.86 -13.23 17.78
CA THR A 13 -2.45 -12.29 16.73
C THR A 13 -3.15 -12.58 15.41
N LEU A 14 -3.15 -13.84 14.95
CA LEU A 14 -3.85 -14.21 13.72
C LEU A 14 -5.35 -13.88 13.76
N ARG A 15 -6.00 -14.10 14.90
CA ARG A 15 -7.41 -13.79 15.08
C ARG A 15 -7.67 -12.28 15.07
N GLU A 16 -6.80 -11.48 15.69
CA GLU A 16 -6.91 -10.02 15.70
C GLU A 16 -6.77 -9.44 14.29
N GLU A 17 -5.79 -9.91 13.51
CA GLU A 17 -5.59 -9.50 12.12
C GLU A 17 -6.79 -9.89 11.24
N ALA A 18 -7.29 -11.13 11.37
CA ALA A 18 -8.48 -11.56 10.63
C ALA A 18 -9.73 -10.73 10.99
N ASN A 19 -9.92 -10.44 12.28
CA ASN A 19 -11.03 -9.61 12.73
C ASN A 19 -10.91 -8.17 12.25
N ALA A 20 -9.69 -7.63 12.10
CA ALA A 20 -9.48 -6.28 11.56
C ALA A 20 -10.02 -6.17 10.13
N LEU A 21 -9.89 -7.23 9.31
CA LEU A 21 -10.47 -7.27 7.96
C LEU A 21 -12.01 -7.24 7.98
N TYR A 22 -12.64 -8.04 8.83
CA TYR A 22 -14.11 -8.07 8.96
C TYR A 22 -14.69 -6.78 9.54
N LYS A 23 -13.91 -6.08 10.38
CA LYS A 23 -14.30 -4.81 10.97
C LYS A 23 -14.05 -3.62 10.03
N TYR A 24 -13.40 -3.83 8.89
CA TYR A 24 -13.23 -2.76 7.92
C TYR A 24 -14.62 -2.27 7.49
N ASN A 25 -14.93 -1.05 7.91
CA ASN A 25 -16.14 -0.32 7.61
C ASN A 25 -15.80 0.97 6.86
N GLY A 26 -14.64 0.98 6.19
CA GLY A 26 -14.15 2.16 5.49
C GLY A 26 -15.15 2.60 4.42
N ASN A 27 -15.20 3.91 4.19
CA ASN A 27 -15.98 4.45 3.10
C ASN A 27 -15.37 3.96 1.78
N LEU A 28 -16.21 3.40 0.89
CA LEU A 28 -15.84 2.95 -0.45
C LEU A 28 -16.48 3.80 -1.55
N ASP A 29 -17.11 4.93 -1.21
CA ASP A 29 -17.80 5.83 -2.14
C ASP A 29 -16.86 6.34 -3.25
N ASP A 30 -15.55 6.43 -2.98
CA ASP A 30 -14.53 6.87 -3.91
C ASP A 30 -13.89 5.74 -4.73
N LEU A 31 -14.20 4.47 -4.44
CA LEU A 31 -13.54 3.32 -5.06
C LEU A 31 -13.62 3.35 -6.58
N ASP A 32 -14.81 3.58 -7.14
CA ASP A 32 -15.02 3.64 -8.58
C ASP A 32 -14.22 4.78 -9.21
N SER A 33 -14.14 5.93 -8.54
CA SER A 33 -13.36 7.08 -9.02
C SER A 33 -11.85 6.80 -9.03
N ILE A 34 -11.34 6.14 -7.99
CA ILE A 34 -9.93 5.73 -7.89
C ILE A 34 -9.60 4.73 -9.00
N VAL A 35 -10.45 3.72 -9.20
CA VAL A 35 -10.27 2.71 -10.25
C VAL A 35 -10.28 3.37 -11.63
N GLN A 36 -11.18 4.33 -11.89
CA GLN A 36 -11.20 5.07 -13.15
C GLN A 36 -9.90 5.84 -13.40
N VAL A 37 -9.36 6.53 -12.37
CA VAL A 37 -8.08 7.24 -12.49
C VAL A 37 -6.93 6.27 -12.83
N ILE A 38 -6.88 5.12 -12.16
CA ILE A 38 -5.87 4.10 -12.43
C ILE A 38 -5.99 3.58 -13.87
N LEU A 39 -7.21 3.25 -14.33
CA LEU A 39 -7.46 2.74 -15.68
C LEU A 39 -7.15 3.77 -16.78
N GLN A 40 -7.28 5.06 -16.48
CA GLN A 40 -6.97 6.15 -17.42
C GLN A 40 -5.50 6.58 -17.38
N THR A 41 -4.69 6.02 -16.47
CA THR A 41 -3.26 6.38 -16.37
C THR A 41 -2.51 5.90 -17.61
N ALA A 42 -1.96 6.85 -18.37
CA ALA A 42 -1.23 6.58 -19.61
C ALA A 42 0.24 6.17 -19.39
N GLY A 43 0.78 6.49 -18.21
CA GLY A 43 2.12 6.10 -17.77
C GLY A 43 2.07 4.87 -16.85
N LYS A 44 2.73 4.98 -15.71
CA LYS A 44 2.84 3.95 -14.68
C LYS A 44 2.18 4.41 -13.38
N ILE A 45 1.86 3.46 -12.52
CA ILE A 45 1.44 3.73 -11.14
C ILE A 45 2.66 3.71 -10.22
N ALA A 46 3.02 4.85 -9.65
CA ALA A 46 4.07 4.97 -8.65
C ALA A 46 3.45 4.88 -7.25
N PHE A 47 3.83 3.84 -6.50
CA PHE A 47 3.42 3.66 -5.11
C PHE A 47 4.46 4.26 -4.18
N ILE A 48 4.03 5.02 -3.18
CA ILE A 48 4.90 5.60 -2.16
C ILE A 48 4.39 5.31 -0.75
N GLY A 49 5.30 5.19 0.20
CA GLY A 49 4.95 4.97 1.60
C GLY A 49 6.19 4.76 2.46
N VAL A 50 6.08 5.00 3.76
CA VAL A 50 7.17 4.84 4.73
C VAL A 50 6.92 3.69 5.70
N GLY A 51 8.00 3.09 6.22
CA GLY A 51 7.92 2.05 7.24
C GLY A 51 7.06 0.85 6.80
N LYS A 52 6.15 0.41 7.68
CA LYS A 52 5.25 -0.72 7.38
C LYS A 52 4.34 -0.44 6.18
N SER A 53 3.85 0.79 6.03
CA SER A 53 3.04 1.19 4.86
C SER A 53 3.86 1.14 3.58
N GLY A 54 5.15 1.47 3.64
CA GLY A 54 6.08 1.31 2.51
C GLY A 54 6.24 -0.14 2.07
N LEU A 55 6.36 -1.09 3.01
CA LEU A 55 6.41 -2.53 2.68
C LEU A 55 5.12 -3.00 1.99
N VAL A 56 3.95 -2.54 2.45
CA VAL A 56 2.67 -2.84 1.81
C VAL A 56 2.60 -2.21 0.42
N ALA A 57 2.97 -0.94 0.27
CA ALA A 57 3.01 -0.22 -1.01
C ALA A 57 3.92 -0.93 -2.03
N GLN A 58 5.10 -1.39 -1.60
CA GLN A 58 6.00 -2.17 -2.43
C GLN A 58 5.36 -3.49 -2.90
N LYS A 59 4.63 -4.17 -2.02
CA LYS A 59 3.93 -5.40 -2.40
C LYS A 59 2.79 -5.13 -3.37
N ILE A 60 2.03 -4.04 -3.19
CA ILE A 60 0.96 -3.63 -4.11
C ILE A 60 1.56 -3.32 -5.50
N ALA A 61 2.64 -2.56 -5.57
CA ALA A 61 3.33 -2.27 -6.84
C ALA A 61 3.76 -3.57 -7.56
N ALA A 62 4.35 -4.52 -6.83
CA ALA A 62 4.71 -5.81 -7.41
C ALA A 62 3.48 -6.57 -7.95
N THR A 63 2.36 -6.56 -7.22
CA THR A 63 1.10 -7.18 -7.65
C THR A 63 0.55 -6.52 -8.91
N PHE A 64 0.47 -5.18 -8.96
CA PHE A 64 0.00 -4.43 -10.13
C PHE A 64 0.84 -4.75 -11.36
N SER A 65 2.17 -4.67 -11.24
CA SER A 65 3.11 -4.98 -12.32
C SER A 65 2.93 -6.42 -12.83
N SER A 66 2.76 -7.40 -11.92
CA SER A 66 2.55 -8.80 -12.28
C SER A 66 1.18 -9.11 -12.90
N THR A 67 0.19 -8.23 -12.71
CA THR A 67 -1.19 -8.38 -13.22
C THR A 67 -1.45 -7.52 -14.45
N GLY A 68 -0.40 -6.94 -15.04
CA GLY A 68 -0.48 -6.21 -16.31
C GLY A 68 -0.66 -4.70 -16.18
N THR A 69 -0.60 -4.14 -14.96
CA THR A 69 -0.61 -2.68 -14.74
C THR A 69 0.80 -2.18 -14.43
N PRO A 70 1.48 -1.47 -15.36
CA PRO A 70 2.83 -0.98 -15.14
C PRO A 70 2.93 -0.13 -13.87
N SER A 71 3.79 -0.54 -12.94
CA SER A 71 3.90 0.12 -11.63
C SER A 71 5.25 -0.12 -10.98
N PHE A 72 5.61 0.77 -10.05
CA PHE A 72 6.85 0.71 -9.29
C PHE A 72 6.68 1.37 -7.91
N PHE A 73 7.63 1.14 -7.01
CA PHE A 73 7.64 1.72 -5.67
C PHE A 73 8.78 2.73 -5.55
N ILE A 74 8.50 3.89 -4.95
CA ILE A 74 9.51 4.88 -4.56
C ILE A 74 9.50 5.00 -3.04
N HIS A 75 10.67 4.82 -2.42
CA HIS A 75 10.82 5.10 -1.00
C HIS A 75 10.92 6.63 -0.80
N PRO A 76 10.11 7.27 0.07
CA PRO A 76 10.07 8.74 0.18
C PRO A 76 11.41 9.41 0.48
N THR A 77 12.29 8.77 1.26
CA THR A 77 13.65 9.26 1.50
C THR A 77 14.48 9.30 0.21
N GLU A 78 14.38 8.28 -0.64
CA GLU A 78 15.10 8.22 -1.91
C GLU A 78 14.49 9.20 -2.94
N ALA A 79 13.17 9.41 -2.88
CA ALA A 79 12.47 10.41 -3.68
C ALA A 79 13.09 11.80 -3.52
N MET A 80 13.39 12.19 -2.27
CA MET A 80 14.03 13.47 -1.94
C MET A 80 15.49 13.56 -2.41
N HIS A 81 16.13 12.43 -2.71
CA HIS A 81 17.52 12.35 -3.15
C HIS A 81 17.68 12.09 -4.65
N GLY A 82 16.60 12.10 -5.43
CA GLY A 82 16.65 12.09 -6.90
C GLY A 82 15.68 11.13 -7.58
N ASP A 83 15.11 10.17 -6.85
CA ASP A 83 14.20 9.16 -7.43
C ASP A 83 12.88 9.77 -7.92
N LEU A 84 12.53 11.01 -7.52
CA LEU A 84 11.43 11.75 -8.15
C LEU A 84 11.63 11.94 -9.66
N GLY A 85 12.88 11.91 -10.16
CA GLY A 85 13.16 11.94 -11.59
C GLY A 85 12.68 10.69 -12.35
N MET A 86 12.26 9.64 -11.65
CA MET A 86 11.65 8.45 -12.26
C MET A 86 10.18 8.65 -12.64
N LEU A 87 9.53 9.69 -12.11
CA LEU A 87 8.14 10.04 -12.45
C LEU A 87 8.08 10.81 -13.76
N ASP A 88 7.15 10.42 -14.62
CA ASP A 88 6.74 11.18 -15.80
C ASP A 88 5.41 11.91 -15.53
N THR A 89 5.14 12.95 -16.30
CA THR A 89 3.88 13.70 -16.35
C THR A 89 2.64 12.85 -16.63
N LYS A 90 2.82 11.63 -17.16
CA LYS A 90 1.74 10.68 -17.47
C LYS A 90 1.52 9.64 -16.36
N ASP A 91 2.39 9.62 -15.35
CA ASP A 91 2.30 8.69 -14.24
C ASP A 91 1.24 9.13 -13.22
N CYS A 92 0.72 8.17 -12.47
CA CYS A 92 -0.16 8.40 -11.33
C CYS A 92 0.54 7.98 -10.04
N VAL A 93 0.37 8.75 -8.97
CA VAL A 93 0.97 8.46 -7.66
C VAL A 93 -0.11 7.97 -6.69
N LEU A 94 0.15 6.83 -6.05
CA LEU A 94 -0.65 6.31 -4.93
C LEU A 94 0.19 6.32 -3.65
N ALA A 95 -0.17 7.22 -2.73
CA ALA A 95 0.49 7.36 -1.44
C ALA A 95 -0.22 6.54 -0.35
N ILE A 96 0.54 5.67 0.33
CA ILE A 96 0.01 4.79 1.38
C ILE A 96 0.51 5.29 2.74
N SER A 97 -0.42 5.81 3.55
CA SER A 97 -0.18 6.25 4.93
C SER A 97 -1.27 5.73 5.85
N TYR A 98 -0.89 5.31 7.08
CA TYR A 98 -1.86 4.92 8.11
C TYR A 98 -2.35 6.14 8.90
N SER A 99 -1.48 7.10 9.18
CA SER A 99 -1.84 8.33 9.91
C SER A 99 -2.58 9.33 9.02
N GLY A 100 -2.31 9.33 7.71
CA GLY A 100 -2.80 10.36 6.79
C GLY A 100 -2.13 11.74 6.95
N GLU A 101 -1.32 11.90 8.01
CA GLU A 101 -0.36 12.99 8.20
C GLU A 101 0.93 12.78 7.41
#